data_AF-F9F7K0-F1
#
_entry.id   AF-F9F7K0-F1
#
_cell.length_a   1.000
_cell.length_b   1.000
_cell.length_c   1.000
_cell.angle_alpha   90.00
_cell.angle_beta   90.00
_cell.angle_gamma   90.00
#
_symmetry.space_group_name_H-M   'P 1'
#
loop_
_entity.id
_entity.type
_entity.pdbx_description
1 polymer ?
#
loop_
_entity_poly.entity_id
_entity_poly.type
_entity_poly.pdbx_seq_one_letter_code
_entity_poly.pdbx_strand_id
1 'polypeptide(L)'
;MGRYAYSEDDVIDAIFDITDGSLSQHQASEKYGVPQPVLSKRLSDQKSRKEPTHPHQRISTSQEDRFVRWLLRQEPLGYALTHSQLRSCIEALLRQQGDRKPLGKSWTSRFIKRHSKLSTKLGKRQEAARFNGFTPKAVNWYFDIRETKYGWIKPENTVNVDEGGIMAGFG
;
A
#
# COMPACT_ATOMS: atom_id res chain seq x y z
N MET A 1 38.78 5.99 18.84
CA MET A 1 37.54 6.64 18.38
C MET A 1 36.39 6.06 19.19
N GLY A 2 35.75 6.86 20.04
CA GLY A 2 34.67 6.38 20.92
C GLY A 2 33.47 5.91 20.10
N ARG A 3 32.97 4.71 20.39
CA ARG A 3 31.70 4.21 19.84
C ARG A 3 30.58 5.10 20.39
N TYR A 4 29.82 5.75 19.52
CA TYR A 4 28.60 6.42 19.91
C TYR A 4 27.63 5.38 20.50
N ALA A 5 26.99 5.71 21.62
CA ALA A 5 26.09 4.80 22.36
C ALA A 5 24.66 4.73 21.78
N TYR A 6 24.43 5.34 20.61
CA TYR A 6 23.13 5.44 19.95
C TYR A 6 23.23 4.97 18.49
N SER A 7 22.18 4.33 18.01
CA SER A 7 22.00 3.88 16.63
C SER A 7 21.42 4.99 15.75
N GLU A 8 21.52 4.82 14.42
CA GLU A 8 20.81 5.69 13.47
C GLU A 8 19.29 5.56 13.64
N ASP A 9 18.79 4.39 14.03
CA ASP A 9 17.37 4.16 14.33
C ASP A 9 16.91 5.01 15.53
N ASP A 10 17.72 5.12 16.58
CA ASP A 10 17.43 5.97 17.75
C ASP A 10 17.33 7.45 17.36
N VAL A 11 18.16 7.89 16.41
CA VAL A 11 18.12 9.26 15.85
C VAL A 11 16.84 9.48 15.04
N ILE A 12 16.39 8.48 14.27
CA ILE A 12 15.17 8.56 13.47
C ILE A 12 13.94 8.63 14.36
N ASP A 13 13.83 7.76 15.37
CA ASP A 13 12.71 7.71 16.30
C ASP A 13 12.63 8.98 17.16
N ALA A 14 13.78 9.50 17.61
CA ALA A 14 13.86 10.77 18.32
C ALA A 14 13.35 11.95 17.48
N ILE A 15 13.73 12.02 16.19
CA ILE A 15 13.26 13.08 15.29
C ILE A 15 11.77 12.94 15.00
N PHE A 16 11.27 11.71 14.84
CA PHE A 16 9.86 11.45 14.62
C PHE A 16 9.01 12.02 15.76
N ASP A 17 9.33 11.69 17.02
CA ASP A 17 8.62 12.21 18.20
C ASP A 17 8.69 13.73 18.33
N ILE A 18 9.82 14.35 17.95
CA ILE A 18 9.95 15.81 17.93
C ILE A 18 9.04 16.43 16.85
N THR A 19 8.96 15.82 15.67
CA THR A 19 8.18 16.35 14.54
C THR A 19 6.68 16.11 14.66
N ASP A 20 6.26 15.04 15.34
CA ASP A 20 4.85 14.74 15.66
C ASP A 20 4.34 15.62 16.81
N GLY A 21 5.23 16.38 17.46
CA GLY A 21 4.92 17.25 18.59
C GLY A 21 4.71 16.50 19.91
N SER A 22 5.05 15.21 19.95
CA SER A 22 4.88 14.36 21.14
C SER A 22 5.96 14.62 22.20
N LEU A 23 7.18 15.01 21.79
CA LEU A 23 8.30 15.32 22.69
C LEU A 23 9.05 16.60 22.29
N SER A 24 9.56 17.32 23.28
CA SER A 24 10.57 18.37 23.04
C SER A 24 11.93 17.74 22.71
N GLN A 25 12.83 18.51 22.08
CA GLN A 25 14.20 18.05 21.77
C GLN A 25 14.96 17.53 22.99
N HIS A 26 14.72 18.16 24.15
CA HIS A 26 15.30 17.73 25.42
C HIS A 26 14.78 16.36 25.84
N GLN A 27 13.45 16.18 25.84
CA GLN A 27 12.81 14.92 26.22
C GLN A 27 13.18 13.77 25.27
N ALA A 28 13.28 14.06 23.98
CA ALA A 28 13.72 13.07 22.99
C ALA A 28 15.21 12.69 23.18
N SER A 29 16.06 13.65 23.55
CA SER A 29 17.47 13.39 23.86
C SER A 29 17.63 12.45 25.07
N GLU A 30 16.86 12.66 26.13
CA GLU A 30 16.86 11.78 27.31
C GLU A 30 16.27 10.40 27.00
N LYS A 31 15.15 10.34 26.27
CA LYS A 31 14.46 9.08 25.97
C LYS A 31 15.28 8.15 25.09
N TYR A 32 15.95 8.69 24.06
CA TYR A 32 16.65 7.90 23.05
C TYR A 32 18.18 7.89 23.22
N GLY A 33 18.71 8.58 24.23
CA GLY A 33 20.16 8.66 24.47
C GLY A 33 20.94 9.40 23.37
N VAL A 34 20.24 10.13 22.49
CA VAL A 34 20.85 10.86 21.38
C VAL A 34 21.19 12.29 21.85
N PRO A 35 22.43 12.77 21.71
CA PRO A 35 22.79 14.13 22.08
C PRO A 35 21.99 15.19 21.30
N GLN A 36 21.50 16.21 22.00
CA GLN A 36 20.75 17.32 21.37
C GLN A 36 21.43 17.97 20.17
N PRO A 37 22.77 18.16 20.12
CA PRO A 37 23.42 18.73 18.93
C PRO A 37 23.22 17.89 17.67
N VAL A 38 23.12 16.55 17.81
CA VAL A 38 22.85 15.63 16.71
C VAL A 38 21.42 15.80 16.21
N LEU A 39 20.46 15.84 17.13
CA LEU A 39 19.03 16.07 16.83
C LEU A 39 18.82 17.44 16.17
N SER A 40 19.42 18.50 16.72
CA SER A 40 19.33 19.86 16.18
C SER A 40 19.95 19.97 14.79
N LYS A 41 21.13 19.38 14.58
CA LYS A 41 21.77 19.34 13.27
C LYS A 41 20.90 18.61 12.26
N ARG A 42 20.35 17.46 12.63
CA ARG A 42 19.51 16.64 11.74
C ARG A 42 18.17 17.32 11.41
N LEU A 43 17.55 18.02 12.37
CA LEU A 43 16.35 18.85 12.16
C LEU A 43 16.64 20.07 11.27
N SER A 44 17.82 20.69 11.41
CA SER A 44 18.25 21.79 10.55
C SER A 44 18.56 21.30 9.13
N ASP A 45 19.24 20.16 9.00
CA ASP A 45 19.53 19.52 7.72
C ASP A 45 18.24 19.07 7.01
N GLN A 46 17.21 18.61 7.73
CA GLN A 46 15.88 18.35 7.17
C GLN A 46 15.20 19.63 6.63
N LYS A 47 15.34 20.77 7.33
CA LYS A 47 14.80 22.06 6.85
C LYS A 47 15.60 22.62 5.66
N SER A 48 16.91 22.37 5.63
CA SER A 48 17.83 22.83 4.58
C SER A 48 17.74 21.98 3.32
N ARG A 49 17.51 20.68 3.48
CA ARG A 49 17.23 19.74 2.39
C ARG A 49 15.82 19.98 1.89
N LYS A 50 15.63 21.07 1.14
CA LYS A 50 14.59 21.09 0.11
C LYS A 50 14.79 19.82 -0.69
N GLU A 51 13.87 18.85 -0.53
CA GLU A 51 13.79 17.73 -1.45
C GLU A 51 13.90 18.33 -2.85
N PRO A 52 14.69 17.74 -3.76
CA PRO A 52 14.61 18.12 -5.16
C PRO A 52 13.20 17.73 -5.61
N THR A 53 12.23 18.63 -5.38
CA THR A 53 10.94 18.58 -6.01
C THR A 53 11.29 18.67 -7.47
N HIS A 54 11.21 17.54 -8.18
CA HIS A 54 11.24 17.60 -9.63
C HIS A 54 10.24 18.70 -10.02
N PRO A 55 10.62 19.72 -10.82
CA PRO A 55 9.81 20.93 -11.04
C PRO A 55 8.37 20.69 -11.53
N HIS A 56 8.02 19.44 -11.82
CA HIS A 56 6.76 18.99 -12.38
C HIS A 56 6.02 17.97 -11.51
N GLN A 57 6.50 17.66 -10.31
CA GLN A 57 5.85 16.72 -9.39
C GLN A 57 4.94 17.50 -8.44
N ARG A 58 3.63 17.34 -8.63
CA ARG A 58 2.58 18.09 -7.89
C ARG A 58 2.42 17.62 -6.44
N ILE A 59 3.02 16.50 -6.09
CA ILE A 59 3.00 15.88 -4.76
C ILE A 59 4.45 15.74 -4.32
N SER A 60 4.75 16.05 -3.06
CA SER A 60 6.10 15.89 -2.52
C SER A 60 6.46 14.41 -2.40
N THR A 61 7.75 14.09 -2.38
CA THR A 61 8.22 12.71 -2.21
C THR A 61 7.72 12.12 -0.89
N SER A 62 7.79 12.90 0.19
CA SER A 62 7.23 12.55 1.50
C SER A 62 5.73 12.22 1.50
N GLN A 63 4.92 12.94 0.71
CA GLN A 63 3.49 12.66 0.56
C GLN A 63 3.25 11.40 -0.26
N GLU A 64 4.00 11.22 -1.36
CA GLU A 64 3.95 9.98 -2.14
C GLU A 64 4.31 8.78 -1.26
N ASP A 65 5.37 8.84 -0.46
CA ASP A 65 5.79 7.74 0.43
C ASP A 65 4.75 7.41 1.51
N ARG A 66 4.08 8.42 2.06
CA ARG A 66 2.97 8.21 2.99
C ARG A 66 1.80 7.50 2.30
N PHE A 67 1.47 7.93 1.08
CA PHE A 67 0.40 7.32 0.29
C PHE A 67 0.74 5.88 -0.14
N VAL A 68 1.98 5.60 -0.53
CA VAL A 68 2.46 4.24 -0.86
C VAL A 68 2.36 3.34 0.37
N ARG A 69 2.79 3.80 1.54
CA ARG A 69 2.65 3.03 2.80
C ARG A 69 1.19 2.73 3.12
N TRP A 70 0.30 3.71 2.93
CA TRP A 70 -1.13 3.50 3.11
C TRP A 70 -1.69 2.47 2.11
N LEU A 71 -1.30 2.56 0.83
CA LEU A 71 -1.71 1.64 -0.24
C LEU A 71 -1.26 0.20 0.05
N LEU A 72 -0.01 0.00 0.48
CA LEU A 72 0.51 -1.32 0.85
C LEU A 72 -0.22 -1.91 2.07
N ARG A 73 -0.72 -1.09 3.00
CA ARG A 73 -1.55 -1.57 4.12
C ARG A 73 -2.96 -2.01 3.70
N GLN A 74 -3.44 -1.59 2.53
CA GLN A 74 -4.74 -2.02 2.02
C GLN A 74 -4.70 -3.44 1.43
N GLU A 75 -3.54 -3.88 0.93
CA GLU A 75 -3.39 -5.19 0.30
C GLU A 75 -3.71 -6.37 1.25
N PRO A 76 -3.18 -6.42 2.49
CA PRO A 76 -3.53 -7.47 3.47
C PRO A 76 -5.03 -7.50 3.81
N LEU A 77 -5.73 -6.38 3.66
CA LEU A 77 -7.17 -6.27 3.90
C LEU A 77 -8.00 -6.73 2.68
N GLY A 78 -7.36 -7.19 1.61
CA GLY A 78 -8.01 -7.62 0.37
C GLY A 78 -8.45 -6.46 -0.55
N TYR A 79 -8.11 -5.21 -0.20
CA TYR A 79 -8.46 -4.05 -1.01
C TYR A 79 -7.34 -3.71 -1.99
N ALA A 80 -7.54 -4.11 -3.26
CA ALA A 80 -6.70 -3.66 -4.36
C ALA A 80 -7.34 -2.43 -5.04
N LEU A 81 -6.71 -1.25 -4.89
CA LEU A 81 -7.19 -0.06 -5.59
C LEU A 81 -6.95 -0.17 -7.10
N THR A 82 -7.97 0.18 -7.89
CA THR A 82 -7.82 0.35 -9.33
C THR A 82 -7.03 1.63 -9.65
N HIS A 83 -6.49 1.72 -10.87
CA HIS A 83 -5.77 2.92 -11.32
C HIS A 83 -6.65 4.18 -11.29
N SER A 84 -7.96 4.06 -11.52
CA SER A 84 -8.90 5.17 -11.44
C SER A 84 -9.15 5.59 -9.99
N GLN A 85 -9.34 4.65 -9.07
CA GLN A 85 -9.50 4.96 -7.64
C GLN A 85 -8.25 5.64 -7.07
N LEU A 86 -7.06 5.10 -7.37
CA LEU A 86 -5.79 5.71 -6.98
C LEU A 86 -5.70 7.16 -7.46
N ARG A 87 -6.06 7.41 -8.72
CA ARG A 87 -6.09 8.75 -9.31
C ARG A 87 -7.07 9.66 -8.56
N SER A 88 -8.27 9.19 -8.27
CA SER A 88 -9.29 9.96 -7.55
C SER A 88 -8.86 10.32 -6.13
N CYS A 89 -8.22 9.40 -5.39
CA CYS A 89 -7.68 9.69 -4.06
C CYS A 89 -6.63 10.80 -4.10
N ILE A 90 -5.75 10.76 -5.10
CA ILE A 90 -4.70 11.76 -5.27
C ILE A 90 -5.28 13.12 -5.70
N GLU A 91 -6.23 13.14 -6.64
CA GLU A 91 -6.91 14.38 -7.03
C GLU A 91 -7.69 14.99 -5.85
N ALA A 92 -8.27 14.17 -4.97
CA ALA A 92 -8.91 14.64 -3.75
C ALA A 92 -7.91 15.27 -2.77
N LEU A 93 -6.74 14.63 -2.57
CA LEU A 93 -5.66 15.18 -1.74
C LEU A 93 -5.17 16.53 -2.26
N LEU A 94 -4.95 16.63 -3.58
CA LEU A 94 -4.52 17.88 -4.22
C LEU A 94 -5.56 18.98 -4.10
N ARG A 95 -6.86 18.65 -4.25
CA ARG A 95 -7.95 19.61 -4.05
C ARG A 95 -7.99 20.16 -2.63
N GLN A 96 -7.74 19.34 -1.62
CA GLN A 96 -7.63 19.80 -0.22
C GLN A 96 -6.46 20.78 -0.02
N GLN A 97 -5.40 20.65 -0.81
CA GLN A 97 -4.24 21.55 -0.81
C GLN A 97 -4.44 22.79 -1.69
N GLY A 98 -5.63 22.98 -2.26
CA GLY A 98 -5.96 24.11 -3.14
C GLY A 98 -5.61 23.90 -4.61
N ASP A 99 -5.05 22.75 -5.00
CA ASP A 99 -4.72 22.44 -6.38
C ASP A 99 -5.86 21.67 -7.07
N ARG A 100 -6.61 22.38 -7.90
CA ARG A 100 -7.76 21.83 -8.63
C ARG A 100 -7.42 21.32 -10.04
N LYS A 101 -6.16 21.38 -10.46
CA LYS A 101 -5.77 20.99 -11.82
C LYS A 101 -5.92 19.46 -11.99
N PRO A 102 -6.39 18.95 -13.13
CA PRO A 102 -6.44 17.50 -13.36
C PRO A 102 -5.04 16.91 -13.49
N LEU A 103 -4.83 15.66 -13.04
CA LEU A 103 -3.55 14.97 -13.25
C LEU A 103 -3.34 14.63 -14.74
N GLY A 104 -2.10 14.48 -15.19
CA GLY A 104 -1.82 14.03 -16.56
C GLY A 104 -2.31 12.59 -16.84
N LYS A 105 -2.58 12.24 -18.11
CA LYS A 105 -3.06 10.90 -18.50
C LYS A 105 -2.13 9.77 -18.05
N SER A 106 -0.81 9.96 -18.20
CA SER A 106 0.22 8.98 -17.82
C SER A 106 0.68 9.10 -16.37
N TRP A 107 0.01 9.89 -15.54
CA TRP A 107 0.47 10.15 -14.18
C TRP A 107 0.49 8.87 -13.34
N THR A 108 -0.59 8.06 -13.39
CA THR A 108 -0.71 6.82 -12.63
C THR A 108 0.35 5.78 -13.01
N SER A 109 0.60 5.59 -14.31
CA SER A 109 1.63 4.65 -14.77
C SER A 109 3.03 5.09 -14.36
N ARG A 110 3.32 6.40 -14.43
CA ARG A 110 4.59 6.95 -13.95
C ARG A 110 4.72 6.85 -12.43
N PHE A 111 3.65 7.06 -11.68
CA PHE A 111 3.62 6.90 -10.22
C PHE A 111 4.00 5.47 -9.82
N ILE A 112 3.34 4.47 -10.42
CA ILE A 112 3.67 3.06 -10.18
C ILE A 112 5.12 2.76 -10.59
N LYS A 113 5.59 3.27 -11.74
CA LYS A 113 6.97 3.07 -12.20
C LYS A 113 8.03 3.65 -11.26
N ARG A 114 7.74 4.76 -10.56
CA ARG A 114 8.65 5.36 -9.57
C ARG A 114 8.76 4.55 -8.29
N HIS A 115 7.71 3.80 -7.94
CA HIS A 115 7.61 3.07 -6.70
C HIS A 115 7.68 1.56 -6.97
N SER A 116 8.89 0.99 -6.99
CA SER A 116 9.13 -0.43 -7.31
C SER A 116 8.41 -1.41 -6.37
N LYS A 117 7.97 -0.95 -5.19
CA LYS A 117 7.15 -1.72 -4.24
C LYS A 117 5.71 -1.91 -4.74
N LEU A 118 5.26 -1.10 -5.70
CA LEU A 118 3.93 -1.17 -6.28
C LEU A 118 3.99 -1.97 -7.58
N SER A 119 3.06 -2.91 -7.72
CA SER A 119 2.83 -3.62 -8.97
C SER A 119 1.36 -3.61 -9.32
N THR A 120 1.05 -3.58 -10.61
CA THR A 120 -0.33 -3.72 -11.09
C THR A 120 -0.66 -5.19 -11.17
N LYS A 121 -1.61 -5.65 -10.35
CA LYS A 121 -2.20 -6.98 -10.48
C LYS A 121 -3.35 -6.92 -11.47
N LEU A 122 -3.36 -7.83 -12.44
CA LEU A 122 -4.47 -7.95 -13.37
C LEU A 122 -5.60 -8.70 -12.66
N GLY A 123 -6.64 -7.98 -12.28
CA GLY A 123 -7.84 -8.60 -11.71
C GLY A 123 -8.55 -9.43 -12.76
N LYS A 124 -8.83 -10.71 -12.48
CA LYS A 124 -9.76 -11.50 -13.29
C LYS A 124 -11.18 -11.16 -12.84
N ARG A 125 -12.03 -10.73 -13.77
CA ARG A 125 -13.46 -10.52 -13.49
C ARG A 125 -14.07 -11.86 -13.11
N GLN A 126 -14.61 -11.95 -11.90
CA GLN A 126 -15.46 -13.06 -11.49
C GLN A 126 -16.91 -12.62 -11.57
N GLU A 127 -17.81 -13.56 -11.85
CA GLU A 127 -19.24 -13.31 -11.78
C GLU A 127 -19.62 -12.97 -10.35
N ALA A 128 -20.43 -11.91 -10.16
CA ALA A 128 -20.83 -11.46 -8.83
C ALA A 128 -21.52 -12.56 -8.03
N ALA A 129 -22.32 -13.41 -8.68
CA ALA A 129 -22.96 -14.56 -8.06
C ALA A 129 -21.93 -15.56 -7.50
N ARG A 130 -20.84 -15.84 -8.25
CA ARG A 130 -19.76 -16.73 -7.78
C ARG A 130 -19.04 -16.13 -6.57
N PHE A 131 -18.73 -14.83 -6.62
CA PHE A 131 -18.09 -14.14 -5.50
C PHE A 131 -18.97 -14.15 -4.24
N ASN A 132 -20.25 -13.82 -4.38
CA ASN A 132 -21.20 -13.80 -3.26
C ASN A 132 -21.51 -15.21 -2.71
N GLY A 133 -21.46 -16.23 -3.55
CA GLY A 133 -21.62 -17.63 -3.14
C GLY A 133 -20.41 -18.19 -2.40
N PHE A 134 -19.22 -17.60 -2.57
CA PHE A 134 -17.96 -18.05 -1.97
C PHE A 134 -17.83 -17.61 -0.50
N THR A 135 -18.76 -18.06 0.33
CA THR A 135 -18.75 -17.79 1.78
C THR A 135 -17.99 -18.87 2.55
N PRO A 136 -17.35 -18.56 3.70
CA PRO A 136 -16.67 -19.58 4.52
C PRO A 136 -17.58 -20.76 4.86
N LYS A 137 -18.86 -20.51 5.12
CA LYS A 137 -19.85 -21.55 5.42
C LYS A 137 -20.06 -22.48 4.22
N ALA A 138 -20.27 -21.94 3.02
CA ALA A 138 -20.49 -22.74 1.82
C ALA A 138 -19.23 -23.55 1.44
N VAL A 139 -18.06 -22.91 1.54
CA VAL A 139 -16.76 -23.54 1.26
C VAL A 139 -16.48 -24.68 2.24
N ASN A 140 -16.61 -24.43 3.55
CA ASN A 140 -16.38 -25.46 4.57
C ASN A 140 -17.38 -26.60 4.41
N TRP A 141 -18.67 -26.32 4.20
CA TRP A 141 -19.68 -27.35 3.99
C TRP A 141 -19.34 -28.28 2.80
N TYR A 142 -18.85 -27.73 1.69
CA TYR A 142 -18.43 -28.52 0.54
C TYR A 142 -17.22 -29.40 0.89
N PHE A 143 -16.17 -28.84 1.48
CA PHE A 143 -14.96 -29.60 1.81
C PHE A 143 -15.23 -30.64 2.91
N ASP A 144 -16.07 -30.34 3.90
CA ASP A 144 -16.48 -31.29 4.93
C ASP A 144 -17.11 -32.51 4.28
N ILE A 145 -18.07 -32.33 3.36
CA ILE A 145 -18.69 -33.46 2.64
C ILE A 145 -17.69 -34.19 1.75
N ARG A 146 -16.85 -33.44 1.01
CA ARG A 146 -15.84 -33.99 0.11
C ARG A 146 -14.87 -34.89 0.88
N GLU A 147 -14.30 -34.41 1.98
CA GLU A 147 -13.33 -35.17 2.76
C GLU A 147 -13.98 -36.31 3.54
N THR A 148 -15.13 -36.08 4.18
CA THR A 148 -15.75 -37.08 5.05
C THR A 148 -16.45 -38.21 4.30
N LYS A 149 -17.15 -37.91 3.21
CA LYS A 149 -17.96 -38.90 2.47
C LYS A 149 -17.28 -39.44 1.22
N TYR A 150 -16.45 -38.61 0.59
CA TYR A 150 -15.88 -38.91 -0.73
C TYR A 150 -14.36 -38.84 -0.77
N GLY A 151 -13.67 -38.70 0.38
CA GLY A 151 -12.22 -38.58 0.44
C GLY A 151 -11.46 -39.82 -0.09
N TRP A 152 -12.16 -40.95 -0.21
CA TRP A 152 -11.63 -42.18 -0.80
C TRP A 152 -11.57 -42.13 -2.35
N ILE A 153 -12.31 -41.22 -2.99
CA ILE A 153 -12.23 -41.01 -4.43
C ILE A 153 -10.97 -40.20 -4.71
N LYS A 154 -10.04 -40.80 -5.45
CA LYS A 154 -8.78 -40.15 -5.79
C LYS A 154 -9.02 -38.95 -6.73
N PRO A 155 -8.19 -37.90 -6.65
CA PRO A 155 -8.29 -36.76 -7.57
C PRO A 155 -8.28 -37.17 -9.04
N GLU A 156 -7.47 -38.18 -9.40
CA GLU A 156 -7.39 -38.70 -10.78
C GLU A 156 -8.70 -39.29 -11.30
N ASN A 157 -9.61 -39.68 -10.40
CA ASN A 157 -10.92 -40.25 -10.71
C ASN A 157 -12.05 -39.22 -10.55
N THR A 158 -11.73 -37.94 -10.34
CA THR A 158 -12.71 -36.86 -10.19
C THR A 158 -12.83 -36.09 -11.49
N VAL A 159 -14.03 -36.08 -12.07
CA VAL A 159 -14.34 -35.29 -13.28
C VAL A 159 -15.33 -34.18 -12.92
N ASN A 160 -15.14 -32.98 -13.47
CA ASN A 160 -16.15 -31.94 -13.41
C ASN A 160 -17.11 -32.10 -14.60
N VAL A 161 -18.36 -31.68 -14.40
CA VAL A 161 -19.35 -31.56 -15.48
C VAL A 161 -20.00 -30.20 -15.31
N ASP A 162 -19.69 -29.29 -16.22
CA ASP A 162 -20.31 -27.96 -16.30
C ASP A 162 -20.71 -27.63 -17.74
N GLU A 163 -21.75 -26.82 -17.89
CA GLU A 163 -22.23 -26.39 -19.20
C GLU A 163 -21.33 -25.26 -19.73
N GLY A 164 -20.59 -25.56 -20.80
CA GLY A 164 -19.88 -24.56 -21.59
C GLY A 164 -20.79 -24.00 -22.68
N GLY A 165 -21.16 -22.72 -22.60
CA GLY A 165 -21.94 -22.07 -23.64
C GLY A 165 -21.18 -22.00 -24.97
N ILE A 166 -21.64 -22.73 -25.99
CA ILE A 166 -21.14 -22.61 -27.36
C ILE A 166 -21.95 -21.51 -28.05
N MET A 167 -21.29 -20.41 -28.44
CA MET A 167 -21.94 -19.36 -29.24
C MET A 167 -21.94 -19.78 -30.72
N ALA A 168 -23.05 -20.36 -31.18
CA ALA A 168 -23.29 -20.60 -32.60
C ALA A 168 -24.20 -19.47 -33.14
N GLY A 169 -23.62 -18.51 -33.87
CA GLY A 169 -24.38 -17.46 -34.55
C GLY A 169 -23.65 -16.12 -34.68
N PHE A 170 -22.81 -16.00 -35.70
CA PHE A 170 -22.59 -14.72 -36.39
C PHE A 170 -22.80 -14.98 -37.88
N GLY A 171 -23.97 -14.55 -38.36
CA GLY A 171 -24.30 -14.36 -39.77
C GLY A 171 -24.68 -12.90 -39.97
#